data_AF-A0A7Y3AW82-F1
#
_entry.id   AF-A0A7Y3AW82-F1
#
_cell.length_a   1.000
_cell.length_b   1.000
_cell.length_c   1.000
_cell.angle_alpha   90.00
_cell.angle_beta   90.00
_cell.angle_gamma   90.00
#
_symmetry.space_group_name_H-M   'P 1'
#
loop_
_entity.id
_entity.type
_entity.pdbx_description
1 polymer ?
#
loop_
_entity_poly.entity_id
_entity_poly.type
_entity_poly.pdbx_seq_one_letter_code
_entity_poly.pdbx_strand_id
1 'polypeptide(L)'
;FTEGVDQIRTGWPSTGFEMPVDIALGNIHMAEIAGNGGQRNVWYDILNCGFKIPATAGPDWAIKDTPRVYVNLGNEEFTLDNWRRNLQSGKSFITTGPMIFFKVNGEQPGSTLNVEKGPVSLEIDARALTPNGKIPVEIVYNGEVVLSGAEVPGKITLEDSGWLAARCEGAHTNPVYINFKGRPAGYAEPAKKFIEVIDRLSEWVNTKALFYDENQKREVLEVIGNGRAVYENIIQRAEHLERR
;
A
#
# COMPACT_ATOMS: atom_id res chain seq x y z
N PHE A 1 0.45 -8.10 -29.34
CA PHE A 1 -0.10 -8.09 -27.98
C PHE A 1 -0.24 -6.64 -27.53
N THR A 2 -1.38 -6.10 -27.97
CA THR A 2 -2.06 -4.81 -27.74
C THR A 2 -1.26 -3.59 -27.26
N GLU A 3 -0.96 -2.70 -28.21
CA GLU A 3 -0.85 -1.25 -27.97
C GLU A 3 -2.18 -0.73 -27.39
N GLY A 4 -2.11 0.23 -26.46
CA GLY A 4 -3.28 0.92 -25.90
C GLY A 4 -3.84 0.35 -24.59
N VAL A 5 -3.18 -0.65 -24.01
CA VAL A 5 -3.56 -1.20 -22.69
C VAL A 5 -2.60 -0.65 -21.65
N ASP A 6 -3.13 0.04 -20.63
CA ASP A 6 -2.36 0.50 -19.47
C ASP A 6 -1.74 -0.73 -18.79
N GLN A 7 -0.47 -0.98 -19.07
CA GLN A 7 0.22 -2.16 -18.57
C GLN A 7 0.40 -1.99 -17.07
N ILE A 8 0.00 -2.99 -16.29
CA ILE A 8 0.50 -3.10 -14.93
C ILE A 8 2.02 -3.21 -15.03
N ARG A 9 2.72 -2.16 -14.63
CA ARG A 9 4.15 -2.27 -14.36
C ARG A 9 4.30 -2.85 -12.96
N THR A 10 4.28 -4.18 -12.88
CA THR A 10 4.70 -4.90 -11.67
C THR A 10 6.21 -5.05 -11.75
N GLY A 11 6.93 -4.13 -11.13
CA GLY A 11 8.20 -4.53 -10.52
C GLY A 11 7.86 -5.45 -9.35
N TRP A 12 8.53 -6.59 -9.25
CA TRP A 12 8.53 -7.36 -8.00
C TRP A 12 8.94 -6.41 -6.87
N PRO A 13 8.17 -6.23 -5.78
CA PRO A 13 8.72 -5.68 -4.57
C PRO A 13 9.56 -6.78 -3.90
N SER A 14 10.63 -7.21 -4.58
CA SER A 14 11.75 -7.72 -3.81
C SER A 14 12.20 -6.55 -2.94
N THR A 15 12.75 -6.82 -1.77
CA THR A 15 13.46 -5.80 -0.97
C THR A 15 14.75 -5.33 -1.64
N GLY A 16 14.78 -5.34 -2.98
CA GLY A 16 15.78 -4.72 -3.83
C GLY A 16 15.92 -3.26 -3.45
N PHE A 17 17.16 -2.82 -3.44
CA PHE A 17 17.55 -1.48 -3.03
C PHE A 17 16.87 -0.39 -3.86
N GLU A 18 16.42 -0.71 -5.07
CA GLU A 18 15.75 0.16 -6.04
C GLU A 18 14.25 0.38 -5.80
N MET A 19 13.57 -0.51 -5.05
CA MET A 19 12.11 -0.46 -4.87
C MET A 19 11.60 0.93 -4.41
N PRO A 20 12.22 1.63 -3.43
CA PRO A 20 11.74 2.95 -3.04
C PRO A 20 11.83 3.98 -4.17
N VAL A 21 12.89 3.94 -4.98
CA VAL A 21 13.05 4.82 -6.15
C VAL A 21 11.93 4.57 -7.16
N ASP A 22 11.65 3.29 -7.45
CA ASP A 22 10.60 2.92 -8.40
C ASP A 22 9.19 3.27 -7.90
N ILE A 23 8.94 3.18 -6.59
CA ILE A 23 7.67 3.65 -6.01
C ILE A 23 7.55 5.17 -6.16
N ALA A 24 8.59 5.90 -5.77
CA ALA A 24 8.62 7.36 -5.84
C ALA A 24 8.40 7.89 -7.27
N LEU A 25 8.92 7.17 -8.27
CA LEU A 25 8.80 7.53 -9.68
C LEU A 25 7.57 6.93 -10.37
N GLY A 26 6.71 6.20 -9.65
CA GLY A 26 5.48 5.62 -10.20
C GLY A 26 5.71 4.45 -11.15
N ASN A 27 6.82 3.73 -11.00
CA ASN A 27 7.12 2.52 -11.77
C ASN A 27 6.51 1.26 -11.14
N ILE A 28 6.25 1.26 -9.83
CA ILE A 28 5.59 0.17 -9.11
C ILE A 28 4.15 0.58 -8.78
N HIS A 29 3.20 -0.30 -9.09
CA HIS A 29 1.77 -0.01 -8.99
C HIS A 29 1.01 -0.90 -8.01
N MET A 30 1.61 -2.00 -7.53
CA MET A 30 1.01 -2.94 -6.60
C MET A 30 2.10 -3.60 -5.75
N ALA A 31 1.73 -4.05 -4.55
CA ALA A 31 2.67 -4.71 -3.63
C ALA A 31 2.18 -6.11 -3.24
N GLU A 32 3.03 -7.13 -3.37
CA GLU A 32 2.76 -8.44 -2.79
C GLU A 32 3.05 -8.43 -1.28
N ILE A 33 2.02 -8.66 -0.47
CA ILE A 33 2.13 -8.55 1.00
C ILE A 33 2.03 -9.90 1.73
N ALA A 34 1.70 -10.97 1.01
CA ALA A 34 1.53 -12.32 1.53
C ALA A 34 2.19 -13.34 0.59
N GLY A 35 2.58 -14.49 1.14
CA GLY A 35 3.44 -15.47 0.48
C GLY A 35 4.91 -15.31 0.88
N ASN A 36 5.79 -16.10 0.26
CA ASN A 36 7.21 -16.12 0.59
C ASN A 36 7.91 -14.85 0.11
N GLY A 37 8.20 -13.94 1.04
CA GLY A 37 8.83 -12.64 0.76
C GLY A 37 7.91 -11.44 0.93
N GLY A 38 6.60 -11.64 1.14
CA GLY A 38 5.66 -10.55 1.40
C GLY A 38 5.94 -9.84 2.73
N GLN A 39 6.14 -8.51 2.69
CA GLN A 39 6.46 -7.72 3.89
C GLN A 39 5.39 -6.66 4.16
N ARG A 40 4.38 -7.04 4.94
CA ARG A 40 3.28 -6.14 5.34
C ARG A 40 3.78 -4.84 5.99
N ASN A 41 4.82 -4.90 6.82
CA ASN A 41 5.33 -3.70 7.50
C ASN A 41 5.97 -2.70 6.53
N VAL A 42 6.68 -3.20 5.50
CA VAL A 42 7.21 -2.35 4.42
C VAL A 42 6.06 -1.73 3.63
N TRP A 43 5.03 -2.51 3.33
CA TRP A 43 3.82 -1.97 2.69
C TRP A 43 3.14 -0.88 3.52
N TYR A 44 3.06 -1.03 4.85
CA TYR A 44 2.58 0.05 5.71
C TYR A 44 3.46 1.30 5.65
N ASP A 45 4.79 1.15 5.64
CA ASP A 45 5.70 2.29 5.48
C ASP A 45 5.48 2.99 4.11
N ILE A 46 5.24 2.24 3.03
CA ILE A 46 4.89 2.79 1.70
C ILE A 46 3.59 3.60 1.79
N LEU A 47 2.53 3.04 2.39
CA LEU A 47 1.26 3.72 2.56
C LEU A 47 1.39 4.97 3.45
N ASN A 48 2.21 4.89 4.50
CA ASN A 48 2.48 6.01 5.40
C ASN A 48 3.33 7.11 4.73
N CYS A 49 4.07 6.81 3.65
CA CYS A 49 4.64 7.87 2.80
C CYS A 49 3.58 8.60 1.96
N GLY A 50 2.33 8.13 1.95
CA GLY A 50 1.21 8.69 1.20
C GLY A 50 1.02 8.07 -0.18
N PHE A 51 1.82 7.05 -0.55
CA PHE A 51 1.63 6.32 -1.80
C PHE A 51 0.40 5.41 -1.70
N LYS A 52 -0.40 5.38 -2.77
CA LYS A 52 -1.59 4.53 -2.85
C LYS A 52 -1.30 3.26 -3.64
N ILE A 53 -0.44 2.41 -3.08
CA ILE A 53 -0.06 1.12 -3.68
C ILE A 53 -0.97 0.03 -3.13
N PRO A 54 -1.93 -0.51 -3.91
CA PRO A 54 -2.74 -1.61 -3.44
C PRO A 54 -1.91 -2.88 -3.24
N ALA A 55 -2.26 -3.62 -2.20
CA ALA A 55 -1.77 -4.94 -1.95
C ALA A 55 -2.39 -5.98 -2.91
N THR A 56 -1.59 -6.98 -3.24
CA THR A 56 -1.97 -8.19 -3.97
C THR A 56 -1.22 -9.40 -3.36
N ALA A 57 -1.45 -10.60 -3.88
CA ALA A 57 -0.68 -11.77 -3.53
C ALA A 57 -0.68 -12.83 -4.64
N GLY A 58 0.38 -13.65 -4.65
CA GLY A 58 0.53 -14.82 -5.51
C GLY A 58 1.18 -15.99 -4.76
N PRO A 59 0.87 -17.24 -5.11
CA PRO A 59 1.34 -18.42 -4.38
C PRO A 59 2.82 -18.75 -4.55
N ASP A 60 3.55 -18.03 -5.42
CA ASP A 60 4.90 -18.37 -5.89
C ASP A 60 5.08 -19.88 -6.12
N TRP A 61 4.74 -20.31 -7.34
CA TRP A 61 4.47 -21.65 -7.90
C TRP A 61 5.13 -22.91 -7.29
N ALA A 62 6.17 -22.80 -6.47
CA ALA A 62 6.84 -23.89 -5.77
C ALA A 62 6.38 -24.11 -4.31
N ILE A 63 5.61 -23.21 -3.71
CA ILE A 63 5.28 -23.26 -2.26
C ILE A 63 3.82 -23.70 -2.06
N LYS A 64 3.59 -24.60 -1.09
CA LYS A 64 2.24 -24.95 -0.60
C LYS A 64 1.67 -23.87 0.31
N ASP A 65 1.79 -22.62 -0.12
CA ASP A 65 1.06 -21.50 0.44
C ASP A 65 0.21 -20.94 -0.70
N THR A 66 -1.05 -20.62 -0.43
CA THR A 66 -1.96 -20.13 -1.47
C THR A 66 -2.65 -18.85 -1.00
N PRO A 67 -1.88 -17.78 -0.77
CA PRO A 67 -2.50 -16.47 -0.65
C PRO A 67 -3.22 -16.18 -1.97
N ARG A 68 -4.43 -15.68 -1.84
CA ARG A 68 -5.33 -15.31 -2.93
C ARG A 68 -5.62 -13.84 -2.81
N VAL A 69 -5.86 -13.20 -3.95
CA VAL A 69 -6.47 -11.88 -4.01
C VAL A 69 -7.88 -12.03 -4.57
N TYR A 70 -8.87 -11.53 -3.83
CA TYR A 70 -10.25 -11.43 -4.30
C TYR A 70 -10.54 -9.99 -4.67
N VAL A 71 -11.02 -9.76 -5.89
CA VAL A 71 -11.31 -8.43 -6.43
C VAL A 71 -12.81 -8.24 -6.50
N ASN A 72 -13.30 -7.12 -5.97
CA ASN A 72 -14.70 -6.75 -6.06
C ASN A 72 -14.99 -5.99 -7.35
N LEU A 73 -15.83 -6.58 -8.21
CA LEU A 73 -16.32 -5.97 -9.45
C LEU A 73 -17.62 -5.16 -9.26
N GLY A 74 -18.27 -5.26 -8.10
CA GLY A 74 -19.60 -4.70 -7.88
C GLY A 74 -20.60 -5.29 -8.88
N ASN A 75 -21.16 -4.43 -9.73
CA ASN A 75 -22.12 -4.83 -10.77
C ASN A 75 -21.47 -4.96 -12.16
N GLU A 76 -20.14 -4.83 -12.27
CA GLU A 76 -19.43 -4.97 -13.54
C GLU A 76 -19.33 -6.45 -13.95
N GLU A 77 -19.39 -6.73 -15.26
CA GLU A 77 -19.15 -8.06 -15.80
C GLU A 77 -17.69 -8.49 -15.58
N PHE A 78 -17.50 -9.79 -15.34
CA PHE A 78 -16.17 -10.38 -15.28
C PHE A 78 -15.49 -10.36 -16.65
N THR A 79 -14.61 -9.37 -16.84
CA THR A 79 -13.63 -9.31 -17.92
C THR A 79 -12.25 -9.11 -17.31
N LEU A 80 -11.19 -9.51 -18.04
CA LEU A 80 -9.81 -9.29 -17.57
C LEU A 80 -9.53 -7.81 -17.30
N ASP A 81 -10.03 -6.91 -18.15
CA ASP A 81 -9.83 -5.48 -18.00
C ASP A 81 -10.56 -4.91 -16.78
N ASN A 82 -11.81 -5.32 -16.53
CA ASN A 82 -12.53 -4.91 -15.33
C ASN A 82 -11.86 -5.45 -14.07
N TRP A 83 -11.45 -6.72 -14.07
CA TRP A 83 -10.73 -7.32 -12.95
C TRP A 83 -9.43 -6.58 -12.66
N ARG A 84 -8.63 -6.30 -13.70
CA ARG A 84 -7.36 -5.58 -13.58
C ARG A 84 -7.55 -4.17 -13.03
N ARG A 85 -8.50 -3.40 -13.58
CA ARG A 85 -8.80 -2.03 -13.15
C ARG A 85 -9.24 -2.00 -11.69
N ASN A 86 -10.13 -2.91 -11.27
CA ASN A 86 -10.59 -2.95 -9.89
C ASN A 86 -9.47 -3.39 -8.92
N LEU A 87 -8.60 -4.32 -9.33
CA LEU A 87 -7.40 -4.69 -8.58
C LEU A 87 -6.46 -3.49 -8.40
N GLN A 88 -6.12 -2.78 -9.48
CA GLN A 88 -5.27 -1.58 -9.44
C GLN A 88 -5.89 -0.45 -8.61
N SER A 89 -7.22 -0.37 -8.56
CA SER A 89 -7.90 0.60 -7.69
C SER A 89 -7.94 0.19 -6.21
N GLY A 90 -7.42 -0.98 -5.84
CA GLY A 90 -7.43 -1.49 -4.47
C GLY A 90 -8.78 -2.02 -4.00
N LYS A 91 -9.72 -2.30 -4.90
CA LYS A 91 -11.01 -2.95 -4.55
C LYS A 91 -10.82 -4.45 -4.34
N SER A 92 -9.93 -4.82 -3.44
CA SER A 92 -9.57 -6.20 -3.21
C SER A 92 -9.14 -6.47 -1.77
N PHE A 93 -9.08 -7.76 -1.42
CA PHE A 93 -8.47 -8.22 -0.18
C PHE A 93 -7.63 -9.47 -0.44
N ILE A 94 -6.66 -9.67 0.44
CA ILE A 94 -5.68 -10.75 0.39
C ILE A 94 -6.07 -11.76 1.47
N THR A 95 -6.03 -13.06 1.16
CA THR A 95 -6.42 -14.11 2.11
C THR A 95 -5.72 -15.44 1.86
N THR A 96 -5.42 -16.19 2.92
CA THR A 96 -5.04 -17.60 2.89
C THR A 96 -6.18 -18.54 3.26
N GLY A 97 -7.39 -18.01 3.52
CA GLY A 97 -8.58 -18.81 3.83
C GLY A 97 -9.80 -17.98 4.26
N PRO A 98 -9.68 -17.07 5.25
CA PRO A 98 -10.83 -16.31 5.75
C PRO A 98 -11.39 -15.30 4.73
N MET A 99 -12.70 -15.12 4.76
CA MET A 99 -13.36 -14.00 4.07
C MET A 99 -13.38 -12.80 5.00
N ILE A 100 -12.84 -11.66 4.58
CA ILE A 100 -12.85 -10.42 5.36
C ILE A 100 -13.67 -9.35 4.63
N PHE A 101 -14.49 -8.64 5.39
CA PHE A 101 -15.35 -7.56 4.92
C PHE A 101 -15.01 -6.31 5.71
N PHE A 102 -14.96 -5.17 5.01
CA PHE A 102 -14.59 -3.90 5.61
C PHE A 102 -15.25 -2.74 4.85
N LYS A 103 -15.80 -1.79 5.59
CA LYS A 103 -16.30 -0.53 5.08
C LYS A 103 -16.02 0.62 6.05
N VAL A 104 -15.87 1.82 5.50
CA VAL A 104 -15.78 3.08 6.25
C VAL A 104 -16.83 4.04 5.70
N ASN A 105 -17.78 4.49 6.51
CA ASN A 105 -18.96 5.26 6.07
C ASN A 105 -19.68 4.61 4.87
N GLY A 106 -19.74 3.27 4.84
CA GLY A 106 -20.31 2.50 3.72
C GLY A 106 -19.40 2.32 2.51
N GLU A 107 -18.28 3.05 2.42
CA GLU A 107 -17.31 2.94 1.33
C GLU A 107 -16.38 1.75 1.48
N GLN A 108 -15.94 1.19 0.36
CA GLN A 108 -15.16 -0.05 0.30
C GLN A 108 -13.65 0.20 0.15
N PRO A 109 -12.78 -0.81 0.42
CA PRO A 109 -11.37 -0.78 0.05
C PRO A 109 -11.12 -0.21 -1.35
N GLY A 110 -10.07 0.61 -1.47
CA GLY A 110 -9.72 1.35 -2.67
C GLY A 110 -10.31 2.76 -2.75
N SER A 111 -11.33 3.06 -1.93
CA SER A 111 -11.99 4.37 -1.93
C SER A 111 -11.15 5.44 -1.23
N THR A 112 -11.42 6.71 -1.54
CA THR A 112 -10.86 7.87 -0.83
C THR A 112 -11.98 8.75 -0.29
N LEU A 113 -12.05 8.91 1.03
CA LEU A 113 -12.95 9.82 1.71
C LEU A 113 -12.29 11.19 1.86
N ASN A 114 -12.88 12.24 1.25
CA ASN A 114 -12.39 13.60 1.38
C ASN A 114 -13.04 14.30 2.57
N VAL A 115 -12.23 14.94 3.40
CA VAL A 115 -12.64 15.61 4.62
C VAL A 115 -12.23 17.08 4.52
N GLU A 116 -13.20 17.99 4.58
CA GLU A 116 -12.92 19.44 4.48
C GLU A 116 -12.21 19.97 5.73
N LYS A 117 -12.67 19.57 6.92
CA LYS A 117 -12.10 19.95 8.23
C LYS A 117 -12.31 18.82 9.24
N GLY A 118 -11.37 18.67 10.17
CA GLY A 118 -11.46 17.73 11.30
C GLY A 118 -11.84 18.37 12.63
N PRO A 119 -12.00 17.56 13.69
CA PRO A 119 -12.07 16.09 13.70
C PRO A 119 -13.28 15.55 12.92
N VAL A 120 -13.17 14.34 12.36
CA VAL A 120 -14.29 13.63 11.71
C VAL A 120 -14.54 12.28 12.37
N SER A 121 -15.80 11.97 12.64
CA SER A 121 -16.21 10.64 13.11
C SER A 121 -16.57 9.76 11.91
N LEU A 122 -15.92 8.60 11.81
CA LEU A 122 -16.10 7.64 10.73
C LEU A 122 -16.74 6.37 11.29
N GLU A 123 -17.82 5.93 10.67
CA GLU A 123 -18.46 4.65 10.94
C GLU A 123 -17.66 3.51 10.31
N ILE A 124 -17.38 2.49 11.10
CA ILE A 124 -16.63 1.31 10.69
C ILE A 124 -17.57 0.10 10.75
N ASP A 125 -17.55 -0.70 9.68
CA ASP A 125 -18.16 -2.02 9.64
C ASP A 125 -17.11 -3.02 9.17
N ALA A 126 -16.77 -3.98 10.02
CA ALA A 126 -15.84 -5.04 9.67
C ALA A 126 -16.17 -6.37 10.35
N ARG A 127 -15.94 -7.45 9.60
CA ARG A 127 -16.09 -8.83 10.08
C ARG A 127 -15.25 -9.79 9.25
N ALA A 128 -14.82 -10.89 9.86
CA ALA A 128 -14.15 -11.97 9.17
C ALA A 128 -14.83 -13.31 9.46
N LEU A 129 -14.86 -14.17 8.45
CA LEU A 129 -15.57 -15.45 8.47
C LEU A 129 -14.65 -16.57 7.98
N THR A 130 -14.76 -17.71 8.66
CA THR A 130 -14.20 -19.00 8.24
C THR A 130 -15.33 -20.02 8.16
N PRO A 131 -15.10 -21.23 7.62
CA PRO A 131 -16.07 -22.32 7.71
C PRO A 131 -16.51 -22.65 9.14
N ASN A 132 -15.68 -22.32 10.15
CA ASN A 132 -15.94 -22.57 11.57
C ASN A 132 -16.64 -21.39 12.28
N GLY A 133 -16.94 -20.30 11.56
CA GLY A 133 -17.63 -19.13 12.10
C GLY A 133 -16.79 -17.85 12.09
N LYS A 134 -17.25 -16.86 12.87
CA LYS A 134 -16.64 -15.54 12.99
C LYS A 134 -15.28 -15.63 13.69
N ILE A 135 -14.31 -14.86 13.22
CA ILE A 135 -12.99 -14.71 13.85
C ILE A 135 -12.70 -13.23 14.14
N PRO A 136 -11.80 -12.91 15.10
CA PRO A 136 -11.46 -11.53 15.42
C PRO A 136 -10.90 -10.75 14.22
N VAL A 137 -11.30 -9.48 14.13
CA VAL A 137 -10.81 -8.50 13.16
C VAL A 137 -10.17 -7.34 13.91
N GLU A 138 -9.09 -6.81 13.35
CA GLU A 138 -8.43 -5.59 13.77
C GLU A 138 -8.64 -4.51 12.68
N ILE A 139 -8.96 -3.30 13.11
CA ILE A 139 -8.95 -2.11 12.26
C ILE A 139 -7.64 -1.40 12.50
N VAL A 140 -6.92 -1.16 11.41
CA VAL A 140 -5.59 -0.57 11.40
C VAL A 140 -5.68 0.83 10.81
N TYR A 141 -5.15 1.83 11.52
CA TYR A 141 -4.95 3.19 11.04
C TYR A 141 -3.45 3.49 10.99
N ASN A 142 -2.90 3.78 9.82
CA ASN A 142 -1.48 4.08 9.60
C ASN A 142 -0.50 3.08 10.24
N GLY A 143 -0.90 1.81 10.31
CA GLY A 143 -0.10 0.72 10.88
C GLY A 143 -0.45 0.32 12.30
N GLU A 144 -1.18 1.16 13.03
CA GLU A 144 -1.58 0.94 14.43
C GLU A 144 -3.00 0.39 14.53
N VAL A 145 -3.23 -0.57 15.45
CA VAL A 145 -4.58 -1.12 15.69
C VAL A 145 -5.39 -0.11 16.51
N VAL A 146 -6.50 0.37 15.94
CA VAL A 146 -7.39 1.36 16.58
C VAL A 146 -8.70 0.78 17.11
N LEU A 147 -9.14 -0.36 16.57
CA LEU A 147 -10.29 -1.13 17.06
C LEU A 147 -10.03 -2.62 16.84
N SER A 148 -10.62 -3.49 17.67
CA SER A 148 -10.62 -4.93 17.45
C SER A 148 -11.84 -5.60 18.06
N GLY A 149 -12.24 -6.75 17.50
CA GLY A 149 -13.39 -7.51 17.98
C GLY A 149 -13.82 -8.63 17.02
N ALA A 150 -14.75 -9.48 17.44
CA ALA A 150 -15.32 -10.54 16.59
C ALA A 150 -16.20 -9.98 15.45
N GLU A 151 -16.77 -8.80 15.68
CA GLU A 151 -17.43 -7.93 14.71
C GLU A 151 -17.15 -6.50 15.19
N VAL A 152 -16.81 -5.60 14.28
CA VAL A 152 -16.41 -4.23 14.65
C VAL A 152 -17.36 -3.23 14.01
N PRO A 153 -18.63 -3.15 14.46
CA PRO A 153 -19.46 -1.98 14.24
C PRO A 153 -18.98 -0.91 15.24
N GLY A 154 -18.39 0.17 14.73
CA GLY A 154 -17.75 1.16 15.60
C GLY A 154 -17.67 2.53 14.99
N LYS A 155 -17.24 3.50 15.81
CA LYS A 155 -16.87 4.83 15.34
C LYS A 155 -15.43 5.10 15.75
N ILE A 156 -14.66 5.63 14.82
CA ILE A 156 -13.34 6.19 15.11
C ILE A 156 -13.37 7.68 14.80
N THR A 157 -12.63 8.47 15.57
CA THR A 157 -12.44 9.89 15.29
C THR A 157 -11.03 10.09 14.77
N LEU A 158 -10.93 10.68 13.58
CA LEU A 158 -9.65 11.01 12.97
C LEU A 158 -9.51 12.52 12.81
N GLU A 159 -8.28 12.99 12.92
CA GLU A 159 -7.93 14.41 12.82
C GLU A 159 -6.98 14.69 11.66
N ASP A 160 -6.47 13.63 11.01
CA ASP A 160 -5.49 13.77 9.96
C ASP A 160 -5.61 12.72 8.85
N SER A 161 -4.94 12.99 7.72
CA SER A 161 -4.94 12.08 6.57
C SER A 161 -4.17 10.81 6.85
N GLY A 162 -4.62 9.74 6.21
CA GLY A 162 -4.00 8.43 6.33
C GLY A 162 -4.83 7.39 5.63
N TRP A 163 -4.78 6.18 6.15
CA TRP A 163 -5.49 5.04 5.60
C TRP A 163 -6.01 4.14 6.72
N LEU A 164 -7.16 3.53 6.47
CA LEU A 164 -7.75 2.50 7.32
C LEU A 164 -7.80 1.19 6.56
N ALA A 165 -7.47 0.08 7.21
CA ALA A 165 -7.67 -1.25 6.66
C ALA A 165 -8.18 -2.20 7.74
N ALA A 166 -8.80 -3.30 7.33
CA ALA A 166 -9.13 -4.39 8.24
C ALA A 166 -8.17 -5.57 8.01
N ARG A 167 -7.81 -6.25 9.10
CA ARG A 167 -7.05 -7.50 9.03
C ARG A 167 -7.53 -8.51 10.05
N CYS A 168 -7.30 -9.77 9.78
CA CYS A 168 -7.46 -10.86 10.73
C CYS A 168 -6.32 -11.85 10.54
N GLU A 169 -6.30 -12.92 11.33
CA GLU A 169 -5.41 -14.03 11.04
C GLU A 169 -5.68 -14.54 9.62
N GLY A 170 -4.66 -14.58 8.76
CA GLY A 170 -4.77 -15.07 7.39
C GLY A 170 -5.46 -14.16 6.37
N ALA A 171 -5.89 -12.94 6.70
CA ALA A 171 -6.44 -12.01 5.68
C ALA A 171 -6.18 -10.53 5.97
N HIS A 172 -6.13 -9.72 4.91
CA HIS A 172 -5.93 -8.28 4.98
C HIS A 172 -6.63 -7.57 3.81
N THR A 173 -7.37 -6.50 4.08
CA THR A 173 -7.99 -5.70 3.02
C THR A 173 -7.01 -4.70 2.43
N ASN A 174 -7.26 -4.24 1.21
CA ASN A 174 -6.71 -2.95 0.81
C ASN A 174 -7.30 -1.80 1.65
N PRO A 175 -6.67 -0.61 1.66
CA PRO A 175 -7.10 0.46 2.53
C PRO A 175 -8.29 1.25 1.96
N VAL A 176 -9.06 1.87 2.85
CA VAL A 176 -9.84 3.07 2.56
C VAL A 176 -8.99 4.28 2.97
N TYR A 177 -8.75 5.20 2.04
CA TYR A 177 -7.92 6.38 2.28
C TYR A 177 -8.75 7.53 2.85
N ILE A 178 -8.20 8.25 3.82
CA ILE A 178 -8.81 9.44 4.41
C ILE A 178 -7.95 10.65 4.01
N ASN A 179 -8.56 11.61 3.34
CA ASN A 179 -7.88 12.78 2.78
C ASN A 179 -8.45 14.08 3.36
N PHE A 180 -7.74 14.66 4.32
CA PHE A 180 -8.00 15.99 4.86
C PHE A 180 -7.47 17.07 3.92
N LYS A 181 -8.33 18.01 3.57
CA LYS A 181 -7.99 19.13 2.69
C LYS A 181 -6.82 19.94 3.26
N GLY A 182 -5.82 20.19 2.41
CA GLY A 182 -4.60 20.90 2.80
C GLY A 182 -3.64 20.09 3.67
N ARG A 183 -3.98 18.84 4.03
CA ARG A 183 -3.14 17.95 4.83
C ARG A 183 -2.98 16.59 4.14
N PRO A 184 -2.46 16.50 2.90
CA PRO A 184 -2.34 15.21 2.19
C PRO A 184 -1.46 14.22 2.98
N ALA A 185 -1.74 12.91 2.91
CA ALA A 185 -0.97 11.88 3.64
C ALA A 185 0.53 11.89 3.31
N GLY A 186 1.33 11.48 4.29
CA GLY A 186 2.80 11.48 4.25
C GLY A 186 3.37 11.80 5.64
N TYR A 187 4.22 10.91 6.14
CA TYR A 187 4.84 10.96 7.47
C TYR A 187 6.37 10.90 7.34
N ALA A 188 7.10 11.54 8.26
CA ALA A 188 8.54 11.74 8.11
C ALA A 188 9.31 10.45 8.40
N GLU A 189 8.96 9.74 9.46
CA GLU A 189 9.65 8.51 9.86
C GLU A 189 9.71 7.41 8.77
N PRO A 190 8.61 7.00 8.12
CA PRO A 190 8.69 6.02 7.04
C PRO A 190 9.49 6.51 5.83
N ALA A 191 9.42 7.81 5.51
CA ALA A 191 10.19 8.38 4.42
C ALA A 191 11.70 8.36 4.69
N LYS A 192 12.13 8.61 5.94
CA LYS A 192 13.53 8.49 6.36
C LYS A 192 14.06 7.06 6.20
N LYS A 193 13.26 6.04 6.58
CA LYS A 193 13.63 4.63 6.37
C LYS A 193 13.91 4.34 4.89
N PHE A 194 13.10 4.87 3.99
CA PHE A 194 13.33 4.69 2.56
C PHE A 194 14.54 5.47 2.05
N ILE A 195 14.81 6.67 2.56
CA ILE A 195 16.06 7.38 2.25
C ILE A 195 17.28 6.54 2.64
N GLU A 196 17.29 5.87 3.79
CA GLU A 196 18.41 5.00 4.17
C GLU A 196 18.64 3.86 3.16
N VAL A 197 17.56 3.29 2.61
CA VAL A 197 17.65 2.25 1.56
C VAL A 197 18.21 2.84 0.26
N ILE A 198 17.74 4.03 -0.13
CA ILE A 198 18.19 4.75 -1.33
C ILE A 198 19.67 5.16 -1.22
N ASP A 199 20.09 5.62 -0.04
CA ASP A 199 21.49 6.01 0.21
C ASP A 199 22.41 4.79 0.10
N ARG A 200 21.98 3.63 0.59
CA ARG A 200 22.71 2.36 0.39
C ARG A 200 22.76 1.92 -1.07
N LEU A 201 21.68 2.13 -1.83
CA LEU A 201 21.68 1.89 -3.28
C LEU A 201 22.72 2.77 -3.98
N SER A 202 22.71 4.07 -3.67
CA SER A 202 23.64 5.05 -4.23
C SER A 202 25.09 4.71 -3.90
N GLU A 203 25.38 4.30 -2.65
CA GLU A 203 26.71 3.85 -2.25
C GLU A 203 27.14 2.62 -3.05
N TRP A 204 26.25 1.62 -3.21
CA TRP A 204 26.54 0.42 -4.00
C TRP A 204 26.81 0.75 -5.47
N VAL A 205 26.00 1.62 -6.07
CA VAL A 205 26.20 2.11 -7.45
C VAL A 205 27.56 2.81 -7.60
N ASN A 206 27.97 3.60 -6.60
CA ASN A 206 29.24 4.30 -6.64
C ASN A 206 30.45 3.37 -6.49
N THR A 207 30.35 2.32 -5.66
CA THR A 207 31.50 1.55 -5.19
C THR A 207 31.64 0.15 -5.79
N LYS A 208 30.54 -0.49 -6.20
CA LYS A 208 30.50 -1.93 -6.55
C LYS A 208 29.86 -2.23 -7.89
N ALA A 209 28.89 -1.41 -8.32
CA ALA A 209 28.19 -1.66 -9.57
C ALA A 209 29.12 -1.53 -10.78
N LEU A 210 28.87 -2.39 -11.77
CA LEU A 210 29.57 -2.37 -13.05
C LEU A 210 28.67 -1.73 -14.10
N PHE A 211 29.23 -0.78 -14.84
CA PHE A 211 28.56 -0.09 -15.93
C PHE A 211 29.36 -0.23 -17.21
N TYR A 212 28.68 -0.10 -18.35
CA TYR A 212 29.34 -0.10 -19.65
C TYR A 212 30.26 1.12 -19.81
N ASP A 213 29.79 2.28 -19.34
CA ASP A 213 30.56 3.53 -19.30
C ASP A 213 30.10 4.45 -18.16
N GLU A 214 30.82 5.56 -17.98
CA GLU A 214 30.53 6.56 -16.94
C GLU A 214 29.24 7.34 -17.17
N ASN A 215 28.74 7.44 -18.41
CA ASN A 215 27.48 8.13 -18.68
C ASN A 215 26.30 7.28 -18.18
N GLN A 216 26.32 5.98 -18.44
CA GLN A 216 25.32 5.05 -17.91
C GLN A 216 25.27 5.09 -16.38
N LYS A 217 26.43 5.13 -15.72
CA LYS A 217 26.50 5.28 -14.25
C LYS A 217 25.84 6.58 -13.78
N ARG A 218 26.09 7.70 -14.47
CA ARG A 218 25.51 9.01 -14.14
C ARG A 218 23.99 9.02 -14.31
N GLU A 219 23.47 8.42 -15.38
CA GLU A 219 22.03 8.30 -15.61
C GLU A 219 21.33 7.54 -14.47
N VAL A 220 21.93 6.43 -14.02
CA VAL A 220 21.38 5.67 -12.88
C VAL A 220 21.41 6.49 -11.58
N LEU A 221 22.50 7.18 -11.29
CA LEU A 221 22.59 8.05 -10.10
C LEU A 221 21.59 9.22 -10.16
N GLU A 222 21.30 9.75 -11.35
CA GLU A 222 20.28 10.78 -11.54
C GLU A 222 18.88 10.24 -11.22
N VAL A 223 18.52 9.05 -11.71
CA VAL A 223 17.25 8.39 -11.38
C VAL A 223 17.11 8.15 -9.88
N ILE A 224 18.18 7.68 -9.22
CA ILE A 224 18.23 7.50 -7.76
C ILE A 224 17.99 8.83 -7.05
N GLY A 225 18.66 9.90 -7.47
CA GLY A 225 18.49 11.25 -6.93
C GLY A 225 17.06 11.78 -7.06
N ASN A 226 16.43 11.56 -8.22
CA ASN A 226 15.05 11.94 -8.47
C ASN A 226 14.07 11.20 -7.54
N GLY A 227 14.26 9.90 -7.32
CA GLY A 227 13.47 9.14 -6.36
C GLY A 227 13.67 9.63 -4.93
N ARG A 228 14.92 9.90 -4.53
CA ARG A 228 15.27 10.41 -3.19
C ARG A 228 14.56 11.74 -2.89
N ALA A 229 14.54 12.66 -3.86
CA ALA A 229 13.93 13.98 -3.71
C ALA A 229 12.42 13.90 -3.40
N VAL A 230 11.71 12.87 -3.87
CA VAL A 230 10.29 12.65 -3.52
C VAL A 230 10.13 12.41 -2.02
N TYR A 231 10.97 11.57 -1.42
CA TYR A 231 10.94 11.30 0.01
C TYR A 231 11.36 12.50 0.86
N GLU A 232 12.35 13.28 0.40
CA GLU A 232 12.73 14.54 1.06
C GLU A 232 11.57 15.54 1.11
N ASN A 233 10.83 15.67 0.01
CA ASN A 233 9.63 16.50 -0.05
C ASN A 233 8.54 15.98 0.90
N ILE A 234 8.39 14.66 1.05
CA ILE A 234 7.47 14.06 2.03
C ILE A 234 7.88 14.46 3.46
N ILE A 235 9.16 14.38 3.80
CA ILE A 235 9.69 14.76 5.12
C ILE A 235 9.44 16.25 5.41
N GLN A 236 9.84 17.14 4.50
CA GLN A 236 9.65 18.58 4.67
C GLN A 236 8.17 18.95 4.87
N ARG A 237 7.28 18.32 4.10
CA ARG A 237 5.84 18.51 4.24
C ARG A 237 5.30 17.95 5.56
N ALA A 238 5.78 16.79 6.00
CA ALA A 238 5.39 16.19 7.27
C ALA A 238 5.80 17.10 8.44
N GLU A 239 7.01 17.65 8.42
CA GLU A 239 7.51 18.61 9.41
C GLU A 239 6.65 19.88 9.45
N HIS A 240 6.30 20.43 8.29
CA HIS A 240 5.40 21.60 8.21
C HIS A 240 4.00 21.32 8.76
N LEU A 241 3.52 20.09 8.63
CA LEU A 241 2.22 19.64 9.14
C LEU A 241 2.27 19.11 10.58
N GLU A 242 3.45 19.16 11.22
CA GLU A 242 3.74 18.65 12.57
C GLU A 242 3.48 17.13 12.73
N ARG A 243 3.68 16.38 11.64
CA ARG A 243 3.60 14.90 11.65
C ARG A 243 4.97 14.29 11.91
N ARG A 244 4.99 13.26 12.75
CA ARG A 244 6.15 12.38 12.95
C ARG A 244 6.02 11.19 12.00
#